data_AF-A0AAE9L987-F1
#
_entry.id   AF-A0AAE9L987-F1
#
_cell.length_a   1.000
_cell.length_b   1.000
_cell.length_c   1.000
_cell.angle_alpha   90.00
_cell.angle_beta   90.00
_cell.angle_gamma   90.00
#
_symmetry.space_group_name_H-M   'P 1'
#
loop_
_entity.id
_entity.type
_entity.pdbx_description
1 polymer ?
#
loop_
_entity_poly.entity_id
_entity_poly.type
_entity_poly.pdbx_seq_one_letter_code
_entity_poly.pdbx_strand_id
1 'polypeptide(L)'
;MSKNTLRVSELIVCISLFELGSTTLYLIVDEAKQDAWLAMLIGALAGLFVLLLHLAIHHQDPNLDLYMLFRRYIGKYWGTLFNLLFVGYFAYETSRNLRDLGEVTVMTLLNQTPIWVITLITVMVISNTVRYGYKVLFSFSLILLPVFAIAFTVITVLIPATGLFHFEFILPFLEYDGYFCSGFQDRRKQHAASFGNCTID
;
A
#
# COMPACT_ATOMS: atom_id res chain seq x y z
N MET A 1 36.60 -2.51 14.63
CA MET A 1 35.63 -3.55 14.25
C MET A 1 34.21 -3.02 14.50
N SER A 2 33.49 -2.53 13.49
CA SER A 2 32.09 -2.06 13.60
C SER A 2 31.28 -2.35 12.31
N LYS A 3 31.33 -3.59 11.81
CA LYS A 3 30.70 -3.98 10.52
C LYS A 3 29.27 -4.55 10.63
N ASN A 4 28.60 -4.40 11.78
CA ASN A 4 27.33 -5.09 12.07
C ASN A 4 26.23 -4.19 12.68
N THR A 5 26.27 -2.87 12.47
CA THR A 5 25.21 -1.98 12.97
C THR A 5 24.42 -1.43 11.80
N LEU A 6 23.18 -1.90 11.66
CA LEU A 6 22.18 -1.33 10.76
C LEU A 6 21.96 0.14 11.15
N ARG A 7 22.10 1.08 10.22
CA ARG A 7 21.82 2.48 10.55
C ARG A 7 20.31 2.71 10.49
N VAL A 8 19.81 3.50 11.43
CA VAL A 8 18.39 3.88 11.49
C VAL A 8 17.92 4.50 10.17
N SER A 9 18.80 5.25 9.49
CA SER A 9 18.52 5.81 8.17
C SER A 9 18.22 4.76 7.09
N GLU A 10 18.91 3.61 7.09
CA GLU A 10 18.68 2.56 6.08
C GLU A 10 17.33 1.88 6.32
N LEU A 11 16.95 1.70 7.60
CA LEU A 11 15.65 1.19 7.98
C LEU A 11 14.52 2.13 7.52
N ILE A 12 14.64 3.43 7.83
CA ILE A 12 13.65 4.43 7.44
C ILE A 12 13.50 4.47 5.92
N VAL A 13 14.62 4.55 5.18
CA VAL A 13 14.59 4.59 3.72
C VAL A 13 13.97 3.32 3.12
N CYS A 14 14.30 2.16 3.67
CA CYS A 14 13.74 0.89 3.20
C CYS A 14 12.22 0.81 3.42
N ILE A 15 11.73 1.21 4.59
CA ILE A 15 10.30 1.23 4.89
C ILE A 15 9.60 2.23 3.96
N SER A 16 10.13 3.45 3.81
CA SER A 16 9.53 4.46 2.93
C SER A 16 9.46 3.99 1.47
N LEU A 17 10.50 3.35 0.95
CA LEU A 17 10.50 2.83 -0.43
C LEU A 17 9.53 1.67 -0.61
N PHE A 18 9.37 0.82 0.40
CA PHE A 18 8.38 -0.27 0.38
C PHE A 18 6.94 0.27 0.27
N GLU A 19 6.62 1.29 1.07
CA GLU A 19 5.30 1.95 1.03
C GLU A 19 5.06 2.66 -0.31
N LEU A 20 6.06 3.38 -0.83
CA LEU A 20 5.98 4.05 -2.13
C LEU A 20 5.77 3.05 -3.29
N GLY A 21 6.46 1.91 -3.25
CA GLY A 21 6.33 0.87 -4.27
C GLY A 21 4.91 0.30 -4.31
N SER A 22 4.34 -0.01 -3.16
CA SER A 22 3.00 -0.61 -3.08
C SER A 22 1.92 0.40 -3.49
N THR A 23 1.97 1.62 -2.97
CA THR A 23 0.97 2.66 -3.25
C THR A 23 0.98 3.12 -4.72
N THR A 24 2.14 3.18 -5.37
CA THR A 24 2.23 3.59 -6.79
C THR A 24 1.63 2.53 -7.71
N LEU A 25 1.74 1.25 -7.36
CA LEU A 25 1.16 0.16 -8.14
C LEU A 25 -0.37 0.09 -8.01
N TYR A 26 -0.92 0.45 -6.84
CA TYR A 26 -2.36 0.48 -6.60
C TYR A 26 -2.91 1.91 -6.75
N LEU A 27 -3.40 2.26 -7.94
CA LEU A 27 -4.22 3.46 -8.15
C LEU A 27 -5.61 3.30 -7.49
N ILE A 28 -5.70 3.36 -6.16
CA ILE A 28 -6.96 3.43 -5.40
C ILE A 28 -7.51 4.88 -5.43
N VAL A 29 -7.49 5.51 -6.61
CA VAL A 29 -7.85 6.93 -6.80
C VAL A 29 -9.16 7.09 -7.58
N ASP A 30 -9.66 6.03 -8.21
CA ASP A 30 -10.83 6.12 -9.09
C ASP A 30 -12.11 6.52 -8.34
N GLU A 31 -12.29 6.05 -7.11
CA GLU A 31 -13.45 6.40 -6.29
C GLU A 31 -13.35 7.80 -5.65
N ALA A 32 -12.15 8.19 -5.20
CA ALA A 32 -11.96 9.45 -4.46
C ALA A 32 -11.67 10.66 -5.35
N LYS A 33 -11.33 10.47 -6.63
CA LYS A 33 -11.03 11.52 -7.62
C LYS A 33 -10.18 12.66 -7.04
N GLN A 34 -10.80 13.82 -6.77
CA GLN A 34 -10.13 15.03 -6.27
C GLN A 34 -9.78 14.98 -4.78
N ASP A 35 -10.47 14.16 -3.98
CA ASP A 35 -10.24 14.04 -2.53
C ASP A 35 -9.24 12.92 -2.17
N ALA A 36 -8.65 12.27 -3.19
CA ALA A 36 -7.74 11.14 -3.00
C ALA A 36 -6.50 11.50 -2.16
N TRP A 37 -5.97 12.72 -2.30
CA TRP A 37 -4.82 13.17 -1.50
C TRP A 37 -5.17 13.27 0.00
N LEU A 38 -6.40 13.66 0.35
CA LEU A 38 -6.87 13.74 1.73
C LEU A 38 -7.07 12.33 2.31
N ALA A 39 -7.67 11.42 1.54
CA ALA A 39 -7.79 10.02 1.93
C ALA A 39 -6.42 9.38 2.20
N MET A 40 -5.42 9.66 1.34
CA MET A 40 -4.04 9.21 1.52
C MET A 40 -3.41 9.80 2.79
N LEU A 41 -3.66 11.08 3.09
CA LEU A 41 -3.16 11.73 4.30
C LEU A 41 -3.74 11.07 5.57
N ILE A 42 -5.04 10.80 5.59
CA ILE A 42 -5.71 10.13 6.71
C ILE A 42 -5.16 8.71 6.89
N GLY A 43 -4.99 7.96 5.78
CA GLY A 43 -4.37 6.64 5.79
C GLY A 43 -2.94 6.67 6.35
N ALA A 44 -2.13 7.64 5.93
CA ALA A 44 -0.77 7.82 6.42
C ALA A 44 -0.73 8.13 7.92
N LEU A 45 -1.64 8.98 8.43
CA LEU A 45 -1.75 9.29 9.86
C LEU A 45 -2.15 8.05 10.68
N ALA A 46 -3.10 7.26 10.18
CA ALA A 46 -3.50 6.01 10.83
C ALA A 46 -2.34 4.99 10.83
N GLY A 47 -1.62 4.85 9.73
CA GLY A 47 -0.43 4.00 9.64
C GLY A 47 0.68 4.43 10.59
N LEU A 48 0.94 5.73 10.69
CA LEU A 48 1.92 6.29 11.64
C LEU A 48 1.53 6.01 13.09
N PHE A 49 0.24 6.12 13.43
CA PHE A 49 -0.25 5.77 14.76
C PHE A 49 0.01 4.29 15.10
N VAL A 50 -0.28 3.38 14.17
CA VAL A 50 -0.02 1.94 14.34
C VAL A 50 1.49 1.67 14.49
N LEU A 51 2.33 2.35 13.71
CA LEU A 51 3.79 2.23 13.82
C LEU A 51 4.31 2.70 15.19
N LEU A 52 3.81 3.83 15.70
CA LEU A 52 4.18 4.33 17.03
C LEU A 52 3.78 3.35 18.14
N LEU A 53 2.61 2.73 18.01
CA LEU A 53 2.18 1.69 18.95
C LEU A 53 3.10 0.47 18.92
N HIS A 54 3.51 0.02 17.74
CA HIS A 54 4.48 -1.08 17.61
C HIS A 54 5.85 -0.71 18.21
N LEU A 55 6.33 0.51 17.98
CA LEU A 55 7.58 1.00 18.56
C LEU A 55 7.49 1.08 20.08
N ALA A 56 6.38 1.55 20.64
CA ALA A 56 6.16 1.63 22.09
C ALA A 56 6.17 0.24 22.75
N ILE A 57 5.61 -0.77 22.07
CA ILE A 57 5.64 -2.17 22.52
C ILE A 57 7.08 -2.71 22.47
N HIS A 58 7.79 -2.50 21.35
CA HIS A 58 9.18 -2.94 21.21
C HIS A 58 10.11 -2.27 22.23
N HIS A 59 9.84 -1.02 22.62
CA HIS A 59 10.64 -0.31 23.61
C HIS A 59 10.54 -0.91 25.03
N GLN A 60 9.42 -1.57 25.35
CA GLN A 60 9.21 -2.25 26.63
C GLN A 60 9.93 -3.59 26.71
N ASP A 61 9.94 -4.34 25.60
CA ASP A 61 10.58 -5.65 25.50
C ASP A 61 11.56 -5.71 24.29
N PRO A 62 12.69 -4.98 24.32
CA PRO A 62 13.57 -4.80 23.15
C PRO A 62 14.32 -6.06 22.71
N ASN A 63 14.33 -7.10 23.53
CA ASN A 63 15.01 -8.37 23.25
C ASN A 63 14.07 -9.45 22.69
N LEU A 64 12.77 -9.17 22.61
CA LEU A 64 11.79 -10.14 22.14
C LEU A 64 11.42 -9.87 20.69
N ASP A 65 11.55 -10.90 19.88
CA ASP A 65 11.03 -10.89 18.51
C ASP A 65 9.49 -10.86 18.52
N LEU A 66 8.87 -10.42 17.43
CA LEU A 66 7.42 -10.29 17.32
C LEU A 66 6.70 -11.62 17.63
N TYR A 67 7.27 -12.73 17.17
CA TYR A 67 6.77 -14.08 17.47
C TYR A 67 6.84 -14.44 18.97
N MET A 68 7.89 -13.98 19.66
CA MET A 68 8.04 -14.17 21.10
C MET A 68 7.11 -13.26 21.88
N LEU A 69 6.88 -12.04 21.38
CA LEU A 69 5.92 -11.10 21.92
C LEU A 69 4.51 -11.72 21.92
N PHE A 70 4.03 -12.22 20.78
CA PHE A 70 2.72 -12.88 20.71
C PHE A 70 2.63 -14.07 21.68
N ARG A 71 3.69 -14.86 21.79
CA ARG A 71 3.72 -15.99 22.72
C ARG A 71 3.74 -15.57 24.20
N ARG A 72 4.35 -14.42 24.53
CA ARG A 72 4.41 -13.88 25.90
C ARG A 72 3.09 -13.28 26.34
N TYR A 73 2.44 -12.47 25.51
CA TYR A 73 1.21 -11.75 25.88
C TYR A 73 -0.05 -12.63 25.75
N ILE A 74 -0.11 -13.48 24.73
CA ILE A 74 -1.32 -14.29 24.42
C ILE A 74 -1.17 -15.74 24.95
N GLY A 75 0.05 -16.16 25.29
CA GLY A 75 0.37 -17.48 25.81
C GLY A 75 0.85 -18.46 24.74
N LYS A 76 1.32 -19.64 25.17
CA LYS A 76 1.98 -20.62 24.29
C LYS A 76 1.09 -21.14 23.16
N TYR A 77 -0.12 -21.58 23.48
CA TYR A 77 -0.99 -22.23 22.49
C TYR A 77 -1.60 -21.23 21.50
N TRP A 78 -2.26 -20.20 22.03
CA TRP A 78 -2.88 -19.15 21.23
C TRP A 78 -1.84 -18.29 20.50
N GLY A 79 -0.73 -17.93 21.14
CA GLY A 79 0.37 -17.20 20.48
C GLY A 79 0.99 -17.98 19.32
N THR A 80 1.14 -19.31 19.42
CA THR A 80 1.60 -20.13 18.29
C THR A 80 0.59 -20.16 17.15
N LEU A 81 -0.72 -20.22 17.43
CA LEU A 81 -1.74 -20.13 16.39
C LEU A 81 -1.70 -18.78 15.66
N PHE A 82 -1.61 -17.67 16.42
CA PHE A 82 -1.45 -16.33 15.82
C PHE A 82 -0.19 -16.21 14.98
N ASN A 83 0.94 -16.75 15.45
CA ASN A 83 2.19 -16.77 14.69
C ASN A 83 2.03 -17.52 13.35
N LEU A 84 1.32 -18.66 13.34
CA LEU A 84 1.06 -19.42 12.12
C LEU A 84 0.18 -18.63 11.14
N LEU A 85 -0.89 -18.02 11.65
CA LEU A 85 -1.78 -17.17 10.85
C LEU A 85 -1.03 -15.97 10.27
N PHE A 86 -0.13 -15.38 11.06
CA PHE A 86 0.71 -14.27 10.64
C PHE A 86 1.64 -14.68 9.48
N VAL A 87 2.32 -15.83 9.59
CA VAL A 87 3.14 -16.36 8.49
C VAL A 87 2.31 -16.61 7.23
N GLY A 88 1.10 -17.18 7.38
CA GLY A 88 0.18 -17.39 6.27
C GLY A 88 -0.26 -16.09 5.59
N TYR A 89 -0.55 -15.06 6.38
CA TYR A 89 -0.89 -13.73 5.90
C TYR A 89 0.26 -13.11 5.09
N PHE A 90 1.49 -13.12 5.61
CA PHE A 90 2.65 -12.60 4.88
C PHE A 90 2.95 -13.40 3.60
N ALA A 91 2.74 -14.71 3.61
CA ALA A 91 2.88 -15.54 2.41
C ALA A 91 1.85 -15.17 1.35
N TYR A 92 0.61 -14.92 1.75
CA TYR A 92 -0.46 -14.46 0.86
C TYR A 92 -0.14 -13.09 0.26
N GLU A 93 0.20 -12.09 1.10
CA GLU A 93 0.57 -10.75 0.63
C GLU A 93 1.78 -10.78 -0.32
N THR A 94 2.79 -11.60 -0.03
CA THR A 94 3.95 -11.77 -0.91
C THR A 94 3.55 -12.37 -2.27
N SER A 95 2.66 -13.37 -2.27
CA SER A 95 2.15 -13.97 -3.50
C SER A 95 1.34 -12.97 -4.33
N ARG A 96 0.56 -12.11 -3.68
CA ARG A 96 -0.21 -11.04 -4.33
C ARG A 96 0.72 -10.01 -4.97
N ASN A 97 1.71 -9.51 -4.22
CA ASN A 97 2.69 -8.56 -4.75
C ASN A 97 3.48 -9.13 -5.94
N LEU A 98 3.81 -10.43 -5.90
CA LEU A 98 4.50 -11.12 -6.98
C LEU A 98 3.65 -11.24 -8.25
N ARG A 99 2.34 -11.50 -8.08
CA ARG A 99 1.35 -11.53 -9.17
C ARG A 99 1.24 -10.15 -9.82
N ASP A 100 1.05 -9.12 -9.01
CA ASP A 100 0.81 -7.75 -9.49
C ASP A 100 2.04 -7.20 -10.23
N LEU A 101 3.24 -7.47 -9.72
CA LEU A 101 4.49 -7.14 -10.42
C LEU A 101 4.57 -7.86 -11.78
N GLY A 102 4.16 -9.12 -11.85
CA GLY A 102 4.11 -9.87 -13.10
C GLY A 102 3.14 -9.26 -14.10
N GLU A 103 1.92 -8.92 -13.67
CA GLU A 103 0.89 -8.30 -14.51
C GLU A 103 1.33 -6.94 -15.06
N VAL A 104 1.86 -6.07 -14.20
CA VAL A 104 2.39 -4.76 -14.61
C VAL A 104 3.54 -4.92 -15.61
N THR A 105 4.44 -5.88 -15.40
CA THR A 105 5.57 -6.13 -16.31
C THR A 105 5.11 -6.58 -17.70
N VAL A 106 4.11 -7.47 -17.77
CA VAL A 106 3.54 -7.91 -19.06
C VAL A 106 2.87 -6.73 -19.76
N MET A 107 2.11 -5.90 -19.03
CA MET A 107 1.40 -4.77 -19.64
C MET A 107 2.32 -3.67 -20.17
N THR A 108 3.49 -3.47 -19.55
CA THR A 108 4.34 -2.30 -19.81
C THR A 108 5.63 -2.60 -20.59
N LEU A 109 6.29 -3.74 -20.30
CA LEU A 109 7.59 -4.07 -20.89
C LEU A 109 7.52 -5.29 -21.82
N LEU A 110 6.94 -6.39 -21.37
CA LEU A 110 7.04 -7.72 -21.99
C LEU A 110 5.66 -8.29 -22.37
N ASN A 111 4.96 -7.57 -23.25
CA ASN A 111 3.58 -7.90 -23.67
C ASN A 111 3.39 -9.28 -24.32
N GLN A 112 4.44 -9.85 -24.91
CA GLN A 112 4.38 -11.17 -25.56
C GLN A 112 4.77 -12.34 -24.64
N THR A 113 5.26 -12.05 -23.43
CA THR A 113 5.82 -13.09 -22.55
C THR A 113 4.76 -13.55 -21.56
N PRO A 114 4.55 -14.86 -21.37
CA PRO A 114 3.55 -15.34 -20.42
C PRO A 114 3.97 -15.04 -18.98
N ILE A 115 2.99 -14.67 -18.15
CA ILE A 115 3.21 -14.22 -16.77
C ILE A 115 4.03 -15.19 -15.91
N TRP A 116 3.84 -16.50 -16.10
CA TRP A 116 4.54 -17.51 -15.29
C TRP A 116 6.07 -17.46 -15.45
N VAL A 117 6.58 -17.08 -16.64
CA VAL A 117 8.03 -16.95 -16.89
C VAL A 117 8.59 -15.78 -16.10
N ILE A 118 7.90 -14.63 -16.15
CA ILE A 118 8.30 -13.41 -15.43
C ILE A 118 8.29 -13.68 -13.93
N THR A 119 7.21 -14.28 -13.42
CA THR A 119 7.11 -14.65 -12.01
C THR A 119 8.25 -15.58 -11.56
N LEU A 120 8.60 -16.58 -12.38
CA LEU A 120 9.67 -17.53 -12.06
C LEU A 120 11.05 -16.83 -12.00
N ILE A 121 11.34 -15.94 -12.95
CA ILE A 121 12.58 -15.14 -12.94
C ILE A 121 12.61 -14.24 -11.70
N THR A 122 11.51 -13.55 -11.39
CA THR A 122 11.42 -12.70 -10.20
C THR A 122 11.68 -13.50 -8.92
N VAL A 123 11.10 -14.70 -8.78
CA VAL A 123 11.37 -15.58 -7.63
C VAL A 123 12.83 -15.99 -7.55
N MET A 124 13.50 -16.29 -8.67
CA MET A 124 14.93 -16.59 -8.68
C MET A 124 15.76 -15.41 -8.18
N VAL A 125 15.45 -14.18 -8.62
CA VAL A 125 16.12 -12.96 -8.18
C VAL A 125 15.91 -12.73 -6.68
N ILE A 126 14.67 -12.84 -6.20
CA ILE A 126 14.34 -12.69 -4.78
C ILE A 126 15.07 -13.75 -3.94
N SER A 127 15.06 -15.01 -4.38
CA SER A 127 15.77 -16.10 -3.70
C SER A 127 17.26 -15.80 -3.57
N ASN A 128 17.88 -15.26 -4.62
CA ASN A 128 19.28 -14.87 -4.58
C ASN A 128 19.51 -13.71 -3.59
N THR A 129 18.66 -12.69 -3.59
CA THR A 129 18.73 -11.56 -2.64
C THR A 129 18.63 -12.04 -1.19
N VAL A 130 17.73 -12.98 -0.90
CA VAL A 130 17.57 -13.56 0.45
C VAL A 130 18.83 -14.32 0.88
N ARG A 131 19.52 -15.01 -0.05
CA ARG A 131 20.79 -15.71 0.25
C ARG A 131 21.90 -14.78 0.71
N TYR A 132 21.97 -13.56 0.16
CA TYR A 132 22.95 -12.55 0.59
C TYR A 132 22.55 -11.83 1.89
N GLY A 133 21.33 -12.05 2.37
CA GLY A 133 20.83 -11.55 3.64
C GLY A 133 20.30 -10.11 3.59
N TYR A 134 19.72 -9.68 4.71
CA TYR A 134 19.01 -8.41 4.84
C TYR A 134 19.89 -7.17 4.58
N LYS A 135 21.20 -7.26 4.83
CA LYS A 135 22.11 -6.11 4.63
C LYS A 135 22.14 -5.63 3.19
N VAL A 136 22.13 -6.55 2.23
CA VAL A 136 22.12 -6.20 0.80
C VAL A 136 20.84 -5.45 0.44
N LEU A 137 19.71 -5.87 1.01
CA LEU A 137 18.43 -5.21 0.82
C LEU A 137 18.45 -3.76 1.33
N PHE A 138 18.93 -3.52 2.56
CA PHE A 138 19.01 -2.17 3.11
C PHE A 138 20.00 -1.26 2.35
N SER A 139 21.15 -1.78 1.95
CA SER A 139 22.10 -1.02 1.13
C SER A 139 21.55 -0.73 -0.26
N PHE A 140 20.78 -1.65 -0.85
CA PHE A 140 20.13 -1.44 -2.13
C PHE A 140 19.04 -0.35 -2.05
N SER A 141 18.24 -0.33 -0.97
CA SER A 141 17.24 0.71 -0.73
C SER A 141 17.86 2.11 -0.72
N LEU A 142 19.04 2.28 -0.13
CA LEU A 142 19.78 3.56 -0.15
C LEU A 142 20.17 4.00 -1.57
N ILE A 143 20.59 3.06 -2.41
CA ILE A 143 20.95 3.33 -3.81
C ILE A 143 19.69 3.62 -4.64
N LEU A 144 18.58 2.99 -4.32
CA LEU A 144 17.31 3.11 -5.03
C LEU A 144 16.61 4.45 -4.73
N LEU A 145 16.80 5.00 -3.54
CA LEU A 145 16.23 6.27 -3.11
C LEU A 145 16.42 7.44 -4.10
N PRO A 146 17.65 7.79 -4.56
CA PRO A 146 17.82 8.87 -5.53
C PRO A 146 17.13 8.60 -6.86
N VAL A 147 17.02 7.35 -7.29
CA VAL A 147 16.32 6.98 -8.54
C VAL A 147 14.83 7.31 -8.43
N PHE A 148 14.20 6.91 -7.32
CA PHE A 148 12.80 7.25 -7.05
C PHE A 148 12.61 8.77 -6.88
N ALA A 149 13.50 9.44 -6.14
CA ALA A 149 13.43 10.88 -5.94
C ALA A 149 13.51 11.65 -7.27
N ILE A 150 14.42 11.26 -8.17
CA ILE A 150 14.53 11.83 -9.51
C ILE A 150 13.27 11.54 -10.33
N ALA A 151 12.80 10.29 -10.36
CA ALA A 151 11.59 9.91 -11.10
C ALA A 151 10.36 10.72 -10.65
N PHE A 152 10.12 10.83 -9.35
CA PHE A 152 9.02 11.64 -8.81
C PHE A 152 9.19 13.13 -9.10
N THR A 153 10.41 13.66 -9.03
CA THR A 153 10.68 15.07 -9.36
C THR A 153 10.39 15.33 -10.83
N VAL A 154 10.83 14.45 -11.73
CA VAL A 154 10.57 14.55 -13.17
C VAL A 154 9.07 14.51 -13.45
N ILE A 155 8.34 13.56 -12.87
CA ILE A 155 6.88 13.45 -13.03
C ILE A 155 6.19 14.73 -12.54
N THR A 156 6.55 15.22 -11.35
CA THR A 156 5.95 16.42 -10.74
C THR A 156 6.22 17.69 -11.55
N VAL A 157 7.37 17.79 -12.22
CA VAL A 157 7.71 18.95 -13.08
C VAL A 157 7.10 18.81 -14.48
N LEU A 158 7.07 17.60 -15.04
CA LEU A 158 6.59 17.35 -16.40
C LEU A 158 5.07 17.49 -16.50
N ILE A 159 4.33 17.04 -15.48
CA ILE A 159 2.86 17.12 -15.47
C ILE A 159 2.38 18.58 -15.66
N PRO A 160 2.84 19.59 -14.90
CA PRO A 160 2.50 20.99 -15.15
C PRO A 160 2.96 21.51 -16.52
N ALA A 161 4.11 21.04 -17.00
CA ALA A 161 4.66 21.47 -18.30
C ALA A 161 3.79 21.03 -19.49
N THR A 162 2.95 20.01 -19.35
CA THR A 162 2.00 19.59 -20.41
C THR A 162 0.86 20.58 -20.64
N GLY A 163 0.65 21.56 -19.76
CA GLY A 163 -0.43 22.55 -19.90
C GLY A 163 -1.82 22.02 -19.52
N LEU A 164 -1.93 20.77 -19.04
CA LEU A 164 -3.18 20.18 -18.53
C LEU A 164 -3.48 20.58 -17.06
N PHE A 165 -2.61 21.37 -16.43
CA PHE A 165 -2.71 21.69 -15.00
C PHE A 165 -3.65 22.86 -14.75
N HIS A 166 -4.94 22.55 -14.62
CA HIS A 166 -5.94 23.51 -14.19
C HIS A 166 -5.98 23.54 -12.65
N PHE A 167 -5.27 24.50 -12.05
CA PHE A 167 -5.27 24.74 -10.59
C PHE A 167 -6.68 24.95 -10.01
N GLU A 168 -7.65 25.32 -10.84
CA GLU A 168 -9.06 25.50 -10.48
C GLU A 168 -9.74 24.21 -10.01
N PHE A 169 -9.25 23.02 -10.40
CA PHE A 169 -9.81 21.72 -9.99
C PHE A 169 -9.28 21.18 -8.67
N ILE A 170 -8.33 21.86 -8.03
CA ILE A 170 -7.86 21.52 -6.67
C ILE A 170 -8.84 22.07 -5.61
N LEU A 171 -9.71 23.01 -5.99
CA LEU A 171 -10.43 23.89 -5.08
C LEU A 171 -11.88 23.55 -4.72
N PRO A 172 -12.64 22.64 -5.36
CA PRO A 172 -13.85 22.15 -4.71
C PRO A 172 -13.43 21.03 -3.75
N PHE A 173 -13.06 21.42 -2.53
CA PHE A 173 -13.03 20.48 -1.41
C PHE A 173 -14.47 20.06 -1.11
N LEU A 174 -14.75 18.75 -0.99
CA LEU A 174 -16.05 18.24 -0.52
C LEU A 174 -17.29 18.56 -1.40
N GLU A 175 -17.17 18.67 -2.73
CA GLU A 175 -18.38 18.75 -3.61
C GLU A 175 -19.13 17.40 -3.74
N TYR A 176 -18.74 16.37 -2.98
CA TYR A 176 -19.37 15.04 -2.96
C TYR A 176 -20.53 14.87 -1.96
N ASP A 177 -20.94 15.91 -1.22
CA ASP A 177 -22.15 15.83 -0.38
C ASP A 177 -23.47 15.80 -1.20
N GLY A 178 -23.40 16.07 -2.52
CA GLY A 178 -24.56 16.04 -3.42
C GLY A 178 -25.03 14.64 -3.82
N TYR A 179 -24.15 13.63 -3.85
CA TYR A 179 -24.53 12.29 -4.32
C TYR A 179 -25.26 11.47 -3.24
N PHE A 180 -24.92 11.64 -1.97
CA PHE A 180 -25.63 10.98 -0.86
C PHE A 180 -27.10 11.44 -0.79
N CYS A 181 -27.37 12.72 -1.06
CA CYS A 181 -28.74 13.24 -1.18
C CYS A 181 -29.43 12.80 -2.48
N SER A 182 -28.73 12.72 -3.62
CA SER A 182 -29.33 12.29 -4.88
C SER A 182 -29.79 10.82 -4.88
N GLY A 183 -29.02 9.92 -4.25
CA GLY A 183 -29.40 8.50 -4.11
C GLY A 183 -30.59 8.29 -3.17
N PHE A 184 -30.77 9.16 -2.16
CA PHE A 184 -31.94 9.14 -1.28
C PHE A 184 -33.18 9.81 -1.90
N GLN A 185 -32.98 10.82 -2.74
CA GLN A 185 -34.04 11.47 -3.52
C GLN A 185 -34.61 10.50 -4.57
N ASP A 186 -33.75 9.70 -5.21
CA ASP A 186 -34.15 8.73 -6.23
C ASP A 186 -34.91 7.52 -5.62
N ARG A 187 -34.46 7.00 -4.46
CA ARG A 187 -35.22 5.99 -3.72
C ARG A 187 -36.56 6.49 -3.19
N ARG A 188 -36.70 7.75 -2.78
CA ARG A 188 -38.01 8.33 -2.43
C ARG A 188 -38.93 8.51 -3.64
N LYS A 189 -38.40 8.82 -4.83
CA LYS A 189 -39.20 8.89 -6.07
C LYS A 189 -39.66 7.52 -6.56
N GLN A 190 -38.83 6.49 -6.45
CA GLN A 190 -39.22 5.11 -6.77
C GLN A 190 -40.25 4.54 -5.79
N HIS A 191 -40.12 4.82 -4.49
CA HIS A 191 -41.13 4.42 -3.50
C HIS A 191 -42.46 5.21 -3.64
N ALA A 192 -42.43 6.47 -4.08
CA ALA A 192 -43.64 7.26 -4.36
C ALA A 192 -44.33 6.83 -5.68
N ALA A 193 -43.59 6.34 -6.67
CA ALA A 193 -44.15 5.82 -7.91
C ALA A 193 -44.77 4.41 -7.77
N SER A 194 -44.35 3.63 -6.77
CA SER A 194 -44.88 2.28 -6.51
C SER A 194 -46.21 2.28 -5.74
N PHE A 195 -46.53 3.36 -5.02
CA PHE A 195 -47.79 3.48 -4.25
C PHE A 195 -48.95 4.15 -5.03
N GLY A 196 -48.76 4.51 -6.30
CA GLY A 196 -49.73 5.23 -7.11
C GLY A 196 -50.69 4.38 -7.97
N ASN A 197 -50.50 3.06 -8.07
CA ASN A 197 -51.28 2.19 -8.97
C ASN A 197 -52.03 1.07 -8.23
N CYS A 198 -52.78 1.43 -7.20
CA CYS A 198 -53.85 0.59 -6.66
C CYS A 198 -55.13 1.42 -6.57
N THR A 199 -55.79 1.61 -7.72
CA THR A 199 -57.21 1.94 -7.76
C THR A 199 -57.89 1.03 -8.77
N ILE A 200 -58.83 0.29 -8.19
CA ILE A 200 -59.86 -0.58 -8.75
C ILE A 200 -60.55 0.10 -9.93
N ASP A 201 -60.59 -0.58 -11.07
CA ASP A 201 -61.76 -0.75 -11.95
C ASP A 201 -61.50 -1.92 -12.92
#